data_AF-A0A292RF87-F1
#
_entry.id   AF-A0A292RF87-F1
#
_cell.length_a   1.000
_cell.length_b   1.000
_cell.length_c   1.000
_cell.angle_alpha   90.00
_cell.angle_beta   90.00
_cell.angle_gamma   90.00
#
_symmetry.space_group_name_H-M   'P 1'
#
loop_
_entity.id
_entity.type
_entity.pdbx_description
1 polymer ?
#
loop_
_entity_poly.entity_id
_entity_poly.type
_entity_poly.pdbx_seq_one_letter_code
_entity_poly.pdbx_strand_id
1 'polypeptide(L)'
;MGMSASQVRLLSLTSRMHDLEFQAQGVQYSKLDLADDENEAYEKYLDAMDASKLQMTVVTANGNEFKDVTYTNLVSRSAGVLQSMYAVTNAEGNILLPEQITSKIGVNTLDSLDSFLEIVGKNYLYSGRADLTTKDEIFAEMKNDGNYDYWKSIYYQIIGYQNDNGEFVNSRGYDTIYADKTTDRDWLMDGINNAELFLCKMTTKSDTLNGSSINIFAKTGVAEDPDITETYSEELVNEARTEYEHRVKELDIKDSKLDLTLSQIDTQHSALKTEYDSVKQIVSKSIERSYKTFNA
;
A
#
# COMPACT_ATOMS: atom_id res chain seq x y z
N MET A 1 7.64 27.82 69.34
CA MET A 1 7.03 26.74 68.54
C MET A 1 6.82 27.08 67.05
N GLY A 2 6.95 28.34 66.59
CA GLY A 2 6.60 28.71 65.20
C GLY A 2 7.64 28.39 64.09
N MET A 3 8.95 28.40 64.37
CA MET A 3 9.97 28.33 63.30
C MET A 3 10.06 26.96 62.61
N SER A 4 9.99 25.85 63.35
CA SER A 4 10.06 24.50 62.76
C SER A 4 8.86 24.21 61.84
N ALA A 5 7.65 24.61 62.24
CA ALA A 5 6.45 24.45 61.42
C ALA A 5 6.50 25.28 60.12
N SER A 6 7.04 26.50 60.17
CA SER A 6 7.19 27.35 58.99
C SER A 6 8.28 26.87 58.03
N GLN A 7 9.38 26.29 58.55
CA GLN A 7 10.41 25.65 57.73
C GLN A 7 9.90 24.38 57.05
N VAL A 8 9.13 23.54 57.76
CA VAL A 8 8.46 22.37 57.17
C VAL A 8 7.48 22.79 56.07
N ARG A 9 6.73 23.87 56.26
CA ARG A 9 5.83 24.40 55.23
C ARG A 9 6.57 24.90 54.00
N LEU A 10 7.67 25.64 54.16
CA LEU A 10 8.52 26.06 53.04
C LEU A 10 9.02 24.85 52.22
N LEU A 11 9.51 23.82 52.91
CA LEU A 11 9.98 22.60 52.26
C LEU A 11 8.86 21.91 51.46
N SER A 12 7.65 21.84 52.04
CA SER A 12 6.48 21.26 51.37
C SER A 12 6.04 22.06 50.13
N LEU A 13 6.14 23.39 50.18
CA LEU A 13 5.81 24.26 49.03
C LEU A 13 6.86 24.12 47.93
N THR A 14 8.15 24.05 48.28
CA THR A 14 9.22 23.79 47.32
C THR A 14 9.06 22.43 46.63
N SER A 15 8.73 21.37 47.38
CA SER A 15 8.44 20.05 46.79
C SER A 15 7.32 20.13 45.76
N ARG A 16 6.20 20.75 46.11
CA ARG A 16 5.06 20.90 45.20
C ARG A 16 5.37 21.74 43.97
N MET A 17 6.19 22.78 44.10
CA MET A 17 6.64 23.58 42.95
C MET A 17 7.51 22.75 42.00
N HIS A 18 8.47 21.98 42.53
CA HIS A 18 9.27 21.06 41.72
C HIS A 18 8.41 19.99 41.04
N ASP A 19 7.40 19.44 41.74
CA ASP A 19 6.47 18.47 41.16
C ASP A 19 5.70 19.09 39.98
N LEU A 20 5.27 20.35 40.09
CA LEU A 20 4.61 21.07 39.00
C LEU A 20 5.56 21.37 37.84
N GLU A 21 6.80 21.77 38.11
CA GLU A 21 7.81 21.99 37.07
C GLU A 21 8.12 20.69 36.32
N PHE A 22 8.20 19.57 37.04
CA PHE A 22 8.37 18.25 36.43
C PHE A 22 7.15 17.87 35.56
N GLN A 23 5.93 18.15 36.02
CA GLN A 23 4.73 17.94 35.21
C GLN A 23 4.71 18.83 33.96
N ALA A 24 5.10 20.10 34.07
CA ALA A 24 5.20 21.02 32.94
C ALA A 24 6.20 20.53 31.89
N GLN A 25 7.36 20.05 32.33
CA GLN A 25 8.34 19.41 31.43
C GLN A 25 7.75 18.19 30.73
N GLY A 26 7.03 17.33 31.46
CA GLY A 26 6.31 16.19 30.87
C GLY A 26 5.32 16.60 29.77
N VAL A 27 4.53 17.65 30.02
CA VAL A 27 3.59 18.19 29.02
C VAL A 27 4.31 18.75 27.80
N GLN A 28 5.46 19.41 27.98
CA GLN A 28 6.28 19.91 26.87
C GLN A 28 6.86 18.78 26.02
N TYR A 29 7.30 17.68 26.63
CA TYR A 29 7.73 16.50 25.88
C TYR A 29 6.57 15.93 25.07
N SER A 30 5.37 15.79 25.65
CA SER A 30 4.20 15.33 24.89
C SER A 30 3.85 16.24 23.71
N LYS A 31 4.09 17.56 23.80
CA LYS A 31 3.92 18.47 22.67
C LYS A 31 4.94 18.24 21.55
N LEU A 32 6.19 17.93 21.89
CA LEU A 32 7.21 17.55 20.90
C LEU A 32 6.80 16.25 20.19
N ASP A 33 6.33 15.26 20.94
CA ASP A 33 5.83 14.00 20.36
C ASP A 33 4.65 14.24 19.41
N LEU A 34 3.72 15.15 19.74
CA LEU A 34 2.61 15.50 18.84
C LEU A 34 3.08 16.19 17.55
N ALA A 35 4.12 17.02 17.61
CA ALA A 35 4.69 17.66 16.43
C ALA A 35 5.39 16.64 15.52
N ASP A 36 6.04 15.64 16.11
CA ASP A 36 6.61 14.52 15.36
C ASP A 36 5.51 13.68 14.68
N ASP A 37 4.42 13.38 15.39
CA ASP A 37 3.23 12.71 14.83
C ASP A 37 2.60 13.51 13.66
N GLU A 38 2.58 14.85 13.76
CA GLU A 38 2.06 15.73 12.70
C GLU A 38 2.95 15.67 11.45
N ASN A 39 4.27 15.71 11.64
CA ASN A 39 5.23 15.58 10.56
C ASN A 39 5.12 14.21 9.87
N GLU A 40 4.98 13.10 10.63
CA GLU A 40 4.79 11.77 10.05
C GLU A 40 3.51 11.69 9.20
N ALA A 41 2.40 12.28 9.68
CA ALA A 41 1.16 12.33 8.92
C ALA A 41 1.31 13.15 7.62
N TYR A 42 2.09 14.23 7.68
CA TYR A 42 2.38 15.07 6.52
C TYR A 42 3.27 14.36 5.49
N GLU A 43 4.30 13.64 5.92
CA GLU A 43 5.17 12.85 5.03
C GLU A 43 4.37 11.78 4.29
N LYS A 44 3.48 11.04 4.97
CA LYS A 44 2.59 10.07 4.33
C LYS A 44 1.69 10.71 3.27
N TYR A 45 1.19 11.92 3.53
CA TYR A 45 0.40 12.67 2.56
C TYR A 45 1.23 13.08 1.32
N LEU A 46 2.48 13.49 1.52
CA LEU A 46 3.39 13.80 0.41
C LEU A 46 3.72 12.57 -0.43
N ASP A 47 4.01 11.44 0.21
CA ASP A 47 4.28 10.17 -0.48
C ASP A 47 3.08 9.74 -1.33
N ALA A 48 1.86 9.88 -0.79
CA ALA A 48 0.63 9.62 -1.53
C ALA A 48 0.38 10.64 -2.67
N MET A 49 0.91 11.86 -2.56
CA MET A 49 0.83 12.88 -3.61
C MET A 49 1.70 12.52 -4.82
N ASP A 50 2.85 11.91 -4.56
CA ASP A 50 3.76 11.42 -5.59
C ASP A 50 3.42 10.01 -6.08
N ALA A 51 2.48 9.32 -5.42
CA ALA A 51 2.05 7.98 -5.79
C ALA A 51 1.42 7.95 -7.19
N SER A 52 2.11 7.26 -8.09
CA SER A 52 1.66 6.99 -9.44
C SER A 52 1.05 5.60 -9.56
N LYS A 53 0.19 5.42 -10.56
CA LYS A 53 -0.36 4.14 -10.95
C LYS A 53 -0.20 3.93 -12.44
N LEU A 54 -0.13 2.67 -12.85
CA LEU A 54 -0.14 2.30 -14.26
C LEU A 54 -1.57 2.07 -14.73
N GLN A 55 -1.90 2.64 -15.89
CA GLN A 55 -3.16 2.39 -16.59
C GLN A 55 -2.89 1.89 -18.00
N MET A 56 -3.71 0.94 -18.45
CA MET A 56 -3.72 0.47 -19.82
C MET A 56 -4.90 1.04 -20.60
N THR A 57 -4.66 1.35 -21.87
CA THR A 57 -5.70 1.80 -22.79
C THR A 57 -6.50 0.61 -23.30
N VAL A 58 -7.82 0.75 -23.22
CA VAL A 58 -8.80 -0.24 -23.65
C VAL A 58 -9.78 0.45 -24.59
N VAL A 59 -9.94 -0.07 -25.80
CA VAL A 59 -10.84 0.51 -26.80
C VAL A 59 -12.17 -0.25 -26.77
N THR A 60 -13.23 0.43 -26.39
CA THR A 60 -14.61 -0.08 -26.37
C THR A 60 -15.43 0.55 -27.50
N ALA A 61 -16.68 0.14 -27.67
CA ALA A 61 -17.58 0.73 -28.67
C ALA A 61 -17.82 2.25 -28.46
N ASN A 62 -17.58 2.75 -27.25
CA ASN A 62 -17.82 4.15 -26.87
C ASN A 62 -16.57 5.03 -26.94
N GLY A 63 -15.41 4.47 -27.31
CA GLY A 63 -14.12 5.16 -27.36
C GLY A 63 -13.05 4.49 -26.51
N ASN A 64 -12.02 5.25 -26.16
CA ASN A 64 -10.92 4.76 -25.33
C ASN A 64 -11.28 4.92 -23.84
N GLU A 65 -11.14 3.84 -23.09
CA GLU A 65 -11.23 3.77 -21.64
C GLU A 65 -9.85 3.44 -21.05
N PHE A 66 -9.60 3.88 -19.83
CA PHE A 66 -8.35 3.58 -19.11
C PHE A 66 -8.67 2.66 -17.93
N LYS A 67 -7.99 1.52 -17.88
CA LYS A 67 -8.12 0.56 -16.78
C LYS A 67 -6.80 0.46 -16.04
N ASP A 68 -6.86 0.31 -14.72
CA ASP A 68 -5.65 0.11 -13.94
C ASP A 68 -4.98 -1.21 -14.33
N VAL A 69 -3.65 -1.17 -14.42
CA VAL A 69 -2.83 -2.33 -14.74
C VAL A 69 -2.84 -3.26 -13.53
N THR A 70 -3.58 -4.35 -13.68
CA THR A 70 -3.62 -5.48 -12.74
C THR A 70 -3.34 -6.75 -13.54
N TYR A 71 -2.89 -7.81 -12.88
CA TYR A 71 -2.66 -9.08 -13.57
C TYR A 71 -3.92 -9.53 -14.33
N THR A 72 -5.10 -9.43 -13.71
CA THR A 72 -6.37 -9.80 -14.35
C THR A 72 -6.64 -9.00 -15.63
N ASN A 73 -6.47 -7.67 -15.60
CA ASN A 73 -6.72 -6.82 -16.77
C ASN A 73 -5.70 -7.06 -17.90
N LEU A 74 -4.47 -7.45 -17.56
CA LEU A 74 -3.40 -7.73 -18.52
C LEU A 74 -3.61 -9.04 -19.31
N VAL A 75 -4.20 -10.06 -18.68
CA VAL A 75 -4.30 -11.42 -19.24
C VAL A 75 -5.71 -11.78 -19.74
N SER A 76 -6.71 -10.94 -19.51
CA SER A 76 -8.09 -11.23 -19.88
C SER A 76 -8.66 -10.16 -20.80
N ARG A 77 -9.52 -10.60 -21.73
CA ARG A 77 -10.25 -9.75 -22.65
C ARG A 77 -11.74 -10.05 -22.60
N SER A 78 -12.56 -9.03 -22.85
CA SER A 78 -14.01 -9.14 -23.04
C SER A 78 -14.39 -9.00 -24.52
N ALA A 79 -15.49 -9.64 -24.92
CA ALA A 79 -16.03 -9.51 -26.27
C ALA A 79 -16.28 -8.03 -26.66
N GLY A 80 -15.90 -7.67 -27.89
CA GLY A 80 -16.09 -6.30 -28.43
C GLY A 80 -15.13 -5.24 -27.89
N VAL A 81 -14.22 -5.61 -26.99
CA VAL A 81 -13.17 -4.73 -26.46
C VAL A 81 -11.86 -5.01 -27.19
N LEU A 82 -11.11 -3.99 -27.59
CA LEU A 82 -9.76 -4.14 -28.15
C LEU A 82 -8.74 -3.62 -27.12
N GLN A 83 -7.81 -4.46 -26.72
CA GLN A 83 -6.72 -4.10 -25.83
C GLN A 83 -5.48 -4.94 -26.14
N SER A 84 -4.32 -4.41 -25.79
CA SER A 84 -3.09 -5.19 -25.79
C SER A 84 -3.14 -6.25 -24.70
N MET A 85 -2.66 -7.45 -25.03
CA MET A 85 -2.61 -8.58 -24.12
C MET A 85 -1.18 -8.80 -23.66
N TYR A 86 -1.01 -9.21 -22.41
CA TYR A 86 0.29 -9.36 -21.78
C TYR A 86 0.41 -10.70 -21.06
N ALA A 87 1.63 -11.15 -20.88
CA ALA A 87 2.00 -12.17 -19.90
C ALA A 87 2.86 -11.51 -18.84
N VAL A 88 2.73 -11.94 -17.59
CA VAL A 88 3.63 -11.53 -16.50
C VAL A 88 4.60 -12.67 -16.25
N THR A 89 5.88 -12.35 -16.17
CA THR A 89 6.95 -13.32 -15.88
C THR A 89 7.69 -12.94 -14.61
N ASN A 90 8.18 -13.92 -13.86
CA ASN A 90 9.07 -13.69 -12.73
C ASN A 90 10.52 -13.45 -13.21
N ALA A 91 11.43 -13.18 -12.27
CA ALA A 91 12.84 -12.97 -12.55
C ALA A 91 13.56 -14.16 -13.23
N GLU A 92 13.04 -15.38 -13.05
CA GLU A 92 13.55 -16.60 -13.67
C GLU A 92 13.05 -16.79 -15.12
N GLY A 93 12.06 -16.00 -15.54
CA GLY A 93 11.42 -16.09 -16.85
C GLY A 93 10.18 -16.99 -16.90
N ASN A 94 9.77 -17.56 -15.76
CA ASN A 94 8.55 -18.36 -15.66
C ASN A 94 7.31 -17.49 -15.82
N ILE A 95 6.31 -17.96 -16.56
CA ILE A 95 5.04 -17.26 -16.72
C ILE A 95 4.20 -17.44 -15.46
N LEU A 96 3.70 -16.34 -14.90
CA LEU A 96 2.78 -16.38 -13.77
C LEU A 96 1.40 -16.83 -14.24
N LEU A 97 0.88 -17.88 -13.60
CA LEU A 97 -0.45 -18.43 -13.81
C LEU A 97 -1.28 -18.36 -12.52
N PRO A 98 -2.59 -18.04 -12.59
CA PRO A 98 -3.45 -18.01 -11.43
C PRO A 98 -3.52 -19.36 -10.72
N GLU A 99 -3.63 -19.36 -9.39
CA GLU A 99 -3.75 -20.57 -8.58
C GLU A 99 -4.89 -21.49 -9.01
N GLN A 100 -5.96 -20.92 -9.57
CA GLN A 100 -7.13 -21.66 -10.04
C GLN A 100 -6.78 -22.55 -11.25
N ILE A 101 -5.75 -22.16 -12.00
CA ILE A 101 -5.18 -22.95 -13.10
C ILE A 101 -4.13 -23.91 -12.52
N THR A 102 -3.14 -23.41 -11.79
CA THR A 102 -1.98 -24.21 -11.36
C THR A 102 -2.36 -25.33 -10.40
N SER A 103 -3.35 -25.13 -9.53
CA SER A 103 -3.88 -26.18 -8.63
C SER A 103 -4.54 -27.35 -9.36
N LYS A 104 -4.87 -27.20 -10.64
CA LYS A 104 -5.47 -28.23 -11.50
C LYS A 104 -4.49 -28.81 -12.52
N ILE A 105 -3.31 -28.20 -12.67
CA ILE A 105 -2.23 -28.77 -13.48
C ILE A 105 -1.69 -29.99 -12.73
N GLY A 106 -1.84 -31.16 -13.34
CA GLY A 106 -1.39 -32.45 -12.83
C GLY A 106 -0.31 -33.05 -13.73
N VAL A 107 0.09 -34.29 -13.43
CA VAL A 107 0.98 -35.06 -14.30
C VAL A 107 0.24 -35.30 -15.63
N ASN A 108 0.85 -34.87 -16.74
CA ASN A 108 0.33 -34.95 -18.12
C ASN A 108 -0.71 -33.89 -18.55
N THR A 109 -1.14 -32.95 -17.69
CA THR A 109 -2.10 -31.91 -18.14
C THR A 109 -1.50 -30.95 -19.17
N LEU A 110 -0.18 -30.79 -19.14
CA LEU A 110 0.57 -29.97 -20.10
C LEU A 110 0.99 -30.75 -21.35
N ASP A 111 0.58 -32.03 -21.48
CA ASP A 111 0.85 -32.83 -22.69
C ASP A 111 -0.20 -32.57 -23.78
N SER A 112 -1.34 -31.96 -23.40
CA SER A 112 -2.44 -31.64 -24.29
C SER A 112 -2.90 -30.20 -24.13
N LEU A 113 -2.80 -29.44 -25.22
CA LEU A 113 -3.36 -28.09 -25.33
C LEU A 113 -4.82 -28.05 -24.88
N ASP A 114 -5.58 -29.05 -25.30
CA ASP A 114 -7.01 -29.14 -25.04
C ASP A 114 -7.32 -29.31 -23.55
N SER A 115 -6.55 -30.13 -22.84
CA SER A 115 -6.68 -30.29 -21.39
C SER A 115 -6.33 -29.02 -20.64
N PHE A 116 -5.28 -28.32 -21.07
CA PHE A 116 -4.90 -27.03 -20.50
C PHE A 116 -6.01 -25.98 -20.70
N LEU A 117 -6.51 -25.80 -21.94
CA LEU A 117 -7.55 -24.82 -22.25
C LEU A 117 -8.86 -25.12 -21.51
N GLU A 118 -9.21 -26.39 -21.32
CA GLU A 118 -10.40 -26.76 -20.53
C GLU A 118 -10.24 -26.33 -19.06
N ILE A 119 -9.05 -26.54 -18.46
CA ILE A 119 -8.75 -26.08 -17.11
C ILE A 119 -8.89 -24.56 -17.01
N VAL A 120 -8.27 -23.82 -17.94
CA VAL A 120 -8.32 -22.35 -17.97
C VAL A 120 -9.77 -21.86 -18.08
N GLY A 121 -10.52 -22.40 -19.04
CA GLY A 121 -11.90 -21.98 -19.27
C GLY A 121 -12.79 -22.25 -18.06
N LYS A 122 -12.74 -23.46 -17.50
CA LYS A 122 -13.65 -23.88 -16.42
C LYS A 122 -13.30 -23.30 -15.05
N ASN A 123 -12.01 -23.23 -14.71
CA ASN A 123 -11.57 -22.90 -13.35
C ASN A 123 -11.18 -21.43 -13.19
N TYR A 124 -10.84 -20.74 -14.28
CA TYR A 124 -10.41 -19.34 -14.24
C TYR A 124 -11.39 -18.41 -14.97
N LEU A 125 -11.50 -18.50 -16.30
CA LEU A 125 -12.26 -17.51 -17.09
C LEU A 125 -13.77 -17.54 -16.80
N TYR A 126 -14.35 -18.73 -16.71
CA TYR A 126 -15.80 -18.94 -16.57
C TYR A 126 -16.15 -19.63 -15.26
N SER A 127 -15.33 -19.42 -14.23
CA SER A 127 -15.60 -19.97 -12.91
C SER A 127 -16.98 -19.52 -12.41
N GLY A 128 -17.82 -20.49 -12.06
CA GLY A 128 -19.21 -20.24 -11.61
C GLY A 128 -20.28 -20.21 -12.70
N ARG A 129 -19.93 -20.28 -13.99
CA ARG A 129 -20.89 -20.48 -15.09
C ARG A 129 -21.33 -21.94 -15.13
N ALA A 130 -22.61 -22.21 -14.86
CA ALA A 130 -23.19 -23.55 -14.87
C ALA A 130 -23.77 -23.97 -16.23
N ASP A 131 -23.90 -23.03 -17.16
CA ASP A 131 -24.41 -23.23 -18.52
C ASP A 131 -23.37 -23.88 -19.46
N LEU A 132 -22.07 -23.75 -19.14
CA LEU A 132 -20.99 -24.35 -19.92
C LEU A 132 -20.68 -25.75 -19.39
N THR A 133 -21.15 -26.78 -20.09
CA THR A 133 -21.09 -28.17 -19.60
C THR A 133 -20.11 -29.05 -20.36
N THR A 134 -19.80 -28.68 -21.59
CA THR A 134 -18.89 -29.42 -22.48
C THR A 134 -17.66 -28.58 -22.85
N LYS A 135 -16.57 -29.26 -23.20
CA LYS A 135 -15.34 -28.60 -23.67
C LYS A 135 -15.57 -27.77 -24.94
N ASP A 136 -16.42 -28.24 -25.85
CA ASP A 136 -16.71 -27.50 -27.10
C ASP A 136 -17.46 -26.19 -26.82
N GLU A 137 -18.38 -26.18 -25.86
CA GLU A 137 -19.06 -24.95 -25.40
C GLU A 137 -18.08 -23.97 -24.78
N ILE A 138 -17.18 -24.44 -23.92
CA ILE A 138 -16.12 -23.61 -23.32
C ILE A 138 -15.24 -23.01 -24.42
N PHE A 139 -14.81 -23.82 -25.39
CA PHE A 139 -13.93 -23.37 -26.46
C PHE A 139 -14.61 -22.39 -27.42
N ALA A 140 -15.91 -22.56 -27.66
CA ALA A 140 -16.69 -21.61 -28.43
C ALA A 140 -16.75 -20.25 -27.73
N GLU A 141 -16.99 -20.23 -26.41
CA GLU A 141 -17.01 -19.00 -25.61
C GLU A 141 -15.62 -18.33 -25.56
N MET A 142 -14.56 -19.11 -25.33
CA MET A 142 -13.19 -18.59 -25.34
C MET A 142 -12.83 -17.93 -26.68
N LYS A 143 -13.33 -18.46 -27.80
CA LYS A 143 -13.13 -17.87 -29.13
C LYS A 143 -13.95 -16.58 -29.30
N ASN A 144 -15.18 -16.57 -28.80
CA ASN A 144 -16.05 -15.39 -28.83
C ASN A 144 -15.44 -14.20 -28.07
N ASP A 145 -14.83 -14.46 -26.91
CA ASP A 145 -14.17 -13.44 -26.10
C ASP A 145 -12.74 -13.10 -26.56
N GLY A 146 -12.19 -13.86 -27.52
CA GLY A 146 -10.81 -13.72 -28.00
C GLY A 146 -9.75 -14.25 -27.03
N ASN A 147 -10.16 -14.98 -25.97
CA ASN A 147 -9.26 -15.57 -24.99
C ASN A 147 -8.60 -16.86 -25.49
N TYR A 148 -9.20 -17.57 -26.45
CA TYR A 148 -8.69 -18.85 -26.96
C TYR A 148 -7.26 -18.74 -27.50
N ASP A 149 -7.01 -17.79 -28.41
CA ASP A 149 -5.68 -17.65 -29.04
C ASP A 149 -4.61 -17.17 -28.07
N TYR A 150 -4.99 -16.34 -27.10
CA TYR A 150 -4.11 -15.91 -26.02
C TYR A 150 -3.65 -17.12 -25.18
N TRP A 151 -4.58 -17.88 -24.61
CA TRP A 151 -4.25 -19.01 -23.74
C TRP A 151 -3.58 -20.16 -24.47
N LYS A 152 -3.94 -20.40 -25.74
CA LYS A 152 -3.22 -21.31 -26.62
C LYS A 152 -1.75 -20.91 -26.76
N SER A 153 -1.49 -19.62 -26.90
CA SER A 153 -0.12 -19.12 -27.01
C SER A 153 0.62 -19.22 -25.68
N ILE A 154 -0.03 -18.91 -24.55
CA ILE A 154 0.56 -19.10 -23.20
C ILE A 154 0.97 -20.56 -22.99
N TYR A 155 0.13 -21.53 -23.34
CA TYR A 155 0.46 -22.95 -23.27
C TYR A 155 1.78 -23.26 -23.98
N TYR A 156 1.89 -22.87 -25.25
CA TYR A 156 3.10 -23.13 -26.04
C TYR A 156 4.33 -22.37 -25.52
N GLN A 157 4.16 -21.19 -24.93
CA GLN A 157 5.27 -20.49 -24.27
C GLN A 157 5.74 -21.22 -23.01
N ILE A 158 4.84 -21.89 -22.29
CA ILE A 158 5.20 -22.67 -21.09
C ILE A 158 5.95 -23.94 -21.48
N ILE A 159 5.41 -24.74 -22.40
CA ILE A 159 5.96 -26.07 -22.74
C ILE A 159 7.05 -26.04 -23.80
N GLY A 160 7.17 -24.95 -24.56
CA GLY A 160 8.00 -24.87 -25.75
C GLY A 160 7.32 -25.51 -26.97
N TYR A 161 7.77 -25.12 -28.16
CA TYR A 161 7.24 -25.65 -29.43
C TYR A 161 8.29 -25.56 -30.53
N GLN A 162 8.13 -26.37 -31.58
CA GLN A 162 8.88 -26.24 -32.82
C GLN A 162 7.98 -25.60 -33.86
N ASN A 163 8.39 -24.48 -34.46
CA ASN A 163 7.60 -23.83 -35.48
C ASN A 163 7.65 -24.57 -36.83
N ASP A 164 6.83 -24.15 -37.79
CA ASP A 164 6.75 -24.76 -39.11
C ASP A 164 8.07 -24.65 -39.91
N ASN A 165 8.96 -23.71 -39.53
CA ASN A 165 10.31 -23.59 -40.10
C ASN A 165 11.32 -24.57 -39.48
N GLY A 166 10.90 -25.35 -38.47
CA GLY A 166 11.75 -26.28 -37.73
C GLY A 166 12.57 -25.63 -36.61
N GLU A 167 12.36 -24.35 -36.30
CA GLU A 167 13.04 -23.65 -35.22
C GLU A 167 12.38 -23.97 -33.87
N PHE A 168 13.20 -24.29 -32.86
CA PHE A 168 12.70 -24.58 -31.52
C PHE A 168 12.61 -23.33 -30.67
N VAL A 169 11.42 -23.06 -30.14
CA VAL A 169 11.16 -22.01 -29.16
C VAL A 169 11.17 -22.65 -27.77
N ASN A 170 12.14 -22.24 -26.95
CA ASN A 170 12.35 -22.79 -25.62
C ASN A 170 11.15 -22.55 -24.69
N SER A 171 10.92 -23.51 -23.80
CA SER A 171 9.96 -23.42 -22.71
C SER A 171 10.35 -22.34 -21.72
N ARG A 172 9.37 -21.51 -21.31
CA ARG A 172 9.51 -20.56 -20.21
C ARG A 172 9.20 -21.16 -18.85
N GLY A 173 8.43 -22.26 -18.78
CA GLY A 173 7.90 -22.75 -17.51
C GLY A 173 6.80 -21.85 -16.96
N TYR A 174 6.33 -22.17 -15.75
CA TYR A 174 5.28 -21.42 -15.07
C TYR A 174 5.53 -21.34 -13.56
N ASP A 175 4.94 -20.32 -12.94
CA ASP A 175 4.88 -20.16 -11.49
C ASP A 175 3.48 -19.68 -11.08
N THR A 176 3.13 -19.78 -9.81
CA THR A 176 1.77 -19.47 -9.33
C THR A 176 1.66 -18.02 -8.85
N ILE A 177 0.61 -17.32 -9.31
CA ILE A 177 0.12 -16.09 -8.68
C ILE A 177 -1.13 -16.39 -7.85
N TYR A 178 -1.14 -15.93 -6.61
CA TYR A 178 -2.26 -16.09 -5.68
C TYR A 178 -3.38 -15.08 -5.95
N ALA A 179 -4.61 -15.47 -5.61
CA ALA A 179 -5.80 -14.71 -5.99
C ALA A 179 -5.80 -13.26 -5.48
N ASP A 180 -5.30 -13.01 -4.25
CA ASP A 180 -5.18 -11.68 -3.66
C ASP A 180 -4.29 -10.75 -4.48
N LYS A 181 -3.28 -11.30 -5.17
CA LYS A 181 -2.34 -10.55 -6.01
C LYS A 181 -2.84 -10.28 -7.42
N THR A 182 -3.85 -11.00 -7.89
CA THR A 182 -4.33 -10.86 -9.28
C THR A 182 -4.98 -9.51 -9.58
N THR A 183 -5.59 -8.90 -8.55
CA THR A 183 -6.24 -7.59 -8.61
C THR A 183 -5.47 -6.48 -7.90
N ASP A 184 -4.34 -6.82 -7.27
CA ASP A 184 -3.50 -5.89 -6.51
C ASP A 184 -2.60 -5.11 -7.48
N ARG A 185 -2.96 -3.85 -7.73
CA ARG A 185 -2.25 -2.96 -8.67
C ARG A 185 -0.88 -2.57 -8.12
N ASP A 186 -0.77 -2.39 -6.81
CA ASP A 186 0.43 -1.90 -6.14
C ASP A 186 1.48 -3.01 -6.08
N TRP A 187 1.08 -4.24 -5.73
CA TRP A 187 1.96 -5.41 -5.77
C TRP A 187 2.62 -5.61 -7.15
N LEU A 188 1.83 -5.46 -8.23
CA LEU A 188 2.37 -5.63 -9.58
C LEU A 188 3.35 -4.51 -9.92
N MET A 189 3.03 -3.26 -9.56
CA MET A 189 3.90 -2.11 -9.79
C MET A 189 5.22 -2.23 -9.01
N ASP A 190 5.15 -2.59 -7.74
CA ASP A 190 6.31 -2.82 -6.88
C ASP A 190 7.18 -3.95 -7.42
N GLY A 191 6.57 -5.06 -7.84
CA GLY A 191 7.30 -6.17 -8.44
C GLY A 191 8.02 -5.77 -9.73
N ILE A 192 7.43 -4.90 -10.55
CA ILE A 192 8.07 -4.36 -11.76
C ILE A 192 9.22 -3.42 -11.39
N ASN A 193 9.01 -2.49 -10.45
CA ASN A 193 10.01 -1.52 -10.01
C ASN A 193 11.23 -2.20 -9.36
N ASN A 194 11.00 -3.28 -8.61
CA ASN A 194 12.06 -4.07 -7.97
C ASN A 194 12.67 -5.13 -8.92
N ALA A 195 12.27 -5.17 -10.19
CA ALA A 195 12.72 -6.12 -11.20
C ALA A 195 12.49 -7.60 -10.81
N GLU A 196 11.50 -7.86 -9.95
CA GLU A 196 11.04 -9.21 -9.60
C GLU A 196 10.05 -9.74 -10.65
N LEU A 197 9.30 -8.83 -11.27
CA LEU A 197 8.30 -9.09 -12.29
C LEU A 197 8.63 -8.35 -13.59
N PHE A 198 8.28 -8.97 -14.71
CA PHE A 198 8.44 -8.38 -16.02
C PHE A 198 7.17 -8.57 -16.85
N LEU A 199 6.73 -7.47 -17.47
CA LEU A 199 5.67 -7.47 -18.46
C LEU A 199 6.20 -7.98 -19.80
N CYS A 200 5.47 -8.89 -20.41
CA CYS A 200 5.72 -9.39 -21.76
C CYS A 200 4.49 -9.10 -22.63
N LYS A 201 4.60 -8.13 -23.55
CA LYS A 201 3.51 -7.76 -24.45
C LYS A 201 3.38 -8.75 -25.60
N MET A 202 2.14 -9.07 -25.96
CA MET A 202 1.83 -9.79 -27.18
C MET A 202 2.23 -8.95 -28.40
N THR A 203 3.15 -9.46 -29.21
CA THR A 203 3.66 -8.74 -30.38
C THR A 203 2.69 -8.82 -31.55
N THR A 204 2.83 -7.91 -32.52
CA THR A 204 2.13 -8.00 -33.80
C THR A 204 2.63 -9.13 -34.70
N LYS A 205 3.80 -9.70 -34.37
CA LYS A 205 4.34 -10.89 -35.01
C LYS A 205 3.76 -12.14 -34.35
N SER A 206 3.50 -13.14 -35.17
CA SER A 206 3.13 -14.48 -34.73
C SER A 206 4.10 -15.50 -35.30
N ASP A 207 4.22 -16.62 -34.62
CA ASP A 207 4.83 -17.83 -35.18
C ASP A 207 3.74 -18.74 -35.74
N THR A 208 4.12 -19.82 -36.43
CA THR A 208 3.18 -20.83 -36.91
C THR A 208 3.59 -22.23 -36.46
N LEU A 209 2.61 -23.00 -35.98
CA LEU A 209 2.75 -24.39 -35.59
C LEU A 209 1.63 -25.20 -36.22
N ASN A 210 1.98 -26.20 -37.01
CA ASN A 210 1.04 -27.03 -37.77
C ASN A 210 0.06 -26.17 -38.59
N GLY A 211 0.55 -25.07 -39.18
CA GLY A 211 -0.26 -24.12 -39.95
C GLY A 211 -1.21 -23.24 -39.13
N SER A 212 -1.12 -23.26 -37.80
CA SER A 212 -1.89 -22.38 -36.91
C SER A 212 -1.01 -21.28 -36.30
N SER A 213 -1.49 -20.03 -36.30
CA SER A 213 -0.78 -18.91 -35.69
C SER A 213 -0.69 -19.02 -34.17
N ILE A 214 0.49 -18.74 -33.62
CA ILE A 214 0.81 -18.63 -32.20
C ILE A 214 1.32 -17.22 -31.92
N ASN A 215 0.77 -16.57 -30.91
CA ASN A 215 1.21 -15.23 -30.53
C ASN A 215 2.56 -15.27 -29.79
N ILE A 216 3.44 -14.36 -30.16
CA ILE A 216 4.76 -14.20 -29.53
C ILE A 216 4.67 -13.11 -28.46
N PHE A 217 5.32 -13.33 -27.31
CA PHE A 217 5.41 -12.36 -26.23
C PHE A 217 6.85 -11.88 -26.04
N ALA A 218 7.05 -10.57 -26.05
CA ALA A 218 8.33 -9.92 -25.85
C ALA A 218 8.28 -9.03 -24.61
N LYS A 219 9.38 -9.02 -23.84
CA LYS A 219 9.51 -8.16 -22.67
C LYS A 219 9.30 -6.70 -23.07
N THR A 220 8.58 -5.95 -22.25
CA THR A 220 8.32 -4.53 -22.43
C THR A 220 8.38 -3.82 -21.08
N GLY A 221 8.38 -2.49 -21.11
CA GLY A 221 8.31 -1.64 -19.93
C GLY A 221 7.43 -0.43 -20.21
N VAL A 222 7.06 0.27 -19.13
CA VAL A 222 6.18 1.46 -19.18
C VAL A 222 6.67 2.51 -20.17
N ALA A 223 7.99 2.71 -20.27
CA ALA A 223 8.57 3.70 -21.18
C ALA A 223 8.50 3.31 -22.67
N GLU A 224 8.37 2.02 -22.98
CA GLU A 224 8.41 1.50 -24.36
C GLU A 224 7.01 1.14 -24.88
N ASP A 225 6.04 0.97 -23.99
CA ASP A 225 4.70 0.53 -24.33
C ASP A 225 3.73 1.70 -24.52
N PRO A 226 3.24 1.97 -25.74
CA PRO A 226 2.30 3.06 -25.98
C PRO A 226 0.91 2.83 -25.37
N ASP A 227 0.57 1.58 -24.98
CA ASP A 227 -0.74 1.24 -24.43
C ASP A 227 -0.76 1.28 -22.91
N ILE A 228 0.39 1.45 -22.25
CA ILE A 228 0.51 1.59 -20.79
C ILE A 228 1.03 2.98 -20.48
N THR A 229 0.33 3.70 -19.61
CA THR A 229 0.71 5.04 -19.17
C THR A 229 0.74 5.12 -17.66
N GLU A 230 1.76 5.78 -17.14
CA GLU A 230 1.82 6.17 -15.74
C GLU A 230 1.01 7.44 -15.51
N THR A 231 0.15 7.44 -14.50
CA THR A 231 -0.71 8.57 -14.13
C THR A 231 -0.77 8.72 -12.63
N TYR A 232 -1.05 9.93 -12.15
CA TYR A 232 -1.27 10.19 -10.73
C TYR A 232 -2.55 9.53 -10.25
N SER A 233 -2.50 8.92 -9.07
CA SER A 233 -3.67 8.27 -8.47
C SER A 233 -4.48 9.26 -7.63
N GLU A 234 -5.44 9.97 -8.25
CA GLU A 234 -6.31 10.90 -7.52
C GLU A 234 -7.08 10.23 -6.36
N GLU A 235 -7.38 8.94 -6.49
CA GLU A 235 -7.99 8.11 -5.44
C GLU A 235 -7.11 8.03 -4.19
N LEU A 236 -5.84 7.62 -4.35
CA LEU A 236 -4.88 7.49 -3.23
C LEU A 236 -4.60 8.84 -2.57
N VAL A 237 -4.46 9.90 -3.39
CA VAL A 237 -4.30 11.27 -2.90
C VAL A 237 -5.49 11.70 -2.05
N ASN A 238 -6.71 11.40 -2.51
CA ASN A 238 -7.93 11.78 -1.79
C ASN A 238 -8.09 11.01 -0.47
N GLU A 239 -7.75 9.72 -0.45
CA GLU A 239 -7.76 8.91 0.76
C GLU A 239 -6.72 9.41 1.77
N ALA A 240 -5.47 9.58 1.34
CA ALA A 240 -4.40 10.11 2.18
C ALA A 240 -4.70 11.52 2.69
N ARG A 241 -5.29 12.39 1.86
CA ARG A 241 -5.77 13.72 2.29
C ARG A 241 -6.79 13.60 3.41
N THR A 242 -7.74 12.69 3.27
CA THR A 242 -8.81 12.50 4.26
C THR A 242 -8.24 12.01 5.59
N GLU A 243 -7.31 11.05 5.54
CA GLU A 243 -6.62 10.54 6.73
C GLU A 243 -5.76 11.63 7.40
N TYR A 244 -4.99 12.37 6.62
CA TYR A 244 -4.20 13.52 7.10
C TYR A 244 -5.10 14.56 7.79
N GLU A 245 -6.18 15.00 7.14
CA GLU A 245 -7.12 15.95 7.72
C GLU A 245 -7.75 15.44 9.03
N HIS A 246 -8.02 14.14 9.13
CA HIS A 246 -8.54 13.54 10.34
C HIS A 246 -7.47 13.54 11.44
N ARG A 247 -6.24 13.10 11.13
CA ARG A 247 -5.15 13.00 12.08
C ARG A 247 -4.75 14.36 12.64
N VAL A 248 -4.61 15.38 11.78
CA VAL A 248 -4.32 16.76 12.21
C VAL A 248 -5.39 17.28 13.16
N LYS A 249 -6.68 17.04 12.89
CA LYS A 249 -7.76 17.43 13.81
C LYS A 249 -7.64 16.75 15.18
N GLU A 250 -7.29 15.46 15.21
CA GLU A 250 -7.05 14.75 16.47
C GLU A 250 -5.87 15.32 17.24
N LEU A 251 -4.78 15.64 16.54
CA LEU A 251 -3.56 16.24 17.11
C LEU A 251 -3.86 17.64 17.65
N ASP A 252 -4.58 18.48 16.91
CA ASP A 252 -5.02 19.81 17.35
C ASP A 252 -5.83 19.75 18.65
N ILE A 253 -6.73 18.77 18.76
CA ILE A 253 -7.52 18.54 19.98
C ILE A 253 -6.61 18.14 21.15
N LYS A 254 -5.60 17.30 20.91
CA LYS A 254 -4.65 16.90 21.95
C LYS A 254 -3.76 18.08 22.36
N ASP A 255 -3.24 18.83 21.41
CA ASP A 255 -2.38 19.99 21.68
C ASP A 255 -3.13 21.06 22.48
N SER A 256 -4.38 21.35 22.10
CA SER A 256 -5.27 22.25 22.85
C SER A 256 -5.47 21.81 24.31
N LYS A 257 -5.54 20.50 24.59
CA LYS A 257 -5.64 19.97 25.96
C LYS A 257 -4.32 20.11 26.73
N LEU A 258 -3.19 19.91 26.06
CA LEU A 258 -1.87 20.10 26.66
C LEU A 258 -1.65 21.58 27.00
N ASP A 259 -2.06 22.51 26.14
CA ASP A 259 -2.03 23.95 26.42
C ASP A 259 -2.88 24.33 27.63
N LEU A 260 -4.10 23.80 27.72
CA LEU A 260 -4.94 24.00 28.89
C LEU A 260 -4.27 23.48 30.17
N THR A 261 -3.61 22.33 30.09
CA THR A 261 -2.91 21.72 31.23
C THR A 261 -1.71 22.56 31.64
N LEU A 262 -0.91 23.04 30.67
CA LEU A 262 0.24 23.90 30.92
C LEU A 262 -0.20 25.23 31.56
N SER A 263 -1.26 25.84 31.05
CA SER A 263 -1.86 27.06 31.62
C SER A 263 -2.33 26.86 33.07
N GLN A 264 -2.94 25.70 33.37
CA GLN A 264 -3.32 25.35 34.74
C GLN A 264 -2.11 25.18 35.66
N ILE A 265 -1.06 24.50 35.18
CA ILE A 265 0.19 24.31 35.94
C ILE A 265 0.84 25.67 36.23
N ASP A 266 0.94 26.57 35.25
CA ASP A 266 1.49 27.92 35.42
C ASP A 266 0.70 28.74 36.46
N THR A 267 -0.62 28.63 36.43
CA THR A 267 -1.51 29.27 37.41
C THR A 267 -1.26 28.72 38.82
N GLN A 268 -1.15 27.40 38.96
CA GLN A 268 -0.86 26.75 40.24
C GLN A 268 0.54 27.10 40.77
N HIS A 269 1.54 27.10 39.90
CA HIS A 269 2.91 27.47 40.24
C HIS A 269 2.98 28.92 40.74
N SER A 270 2.33 29.84 40.04
CA SER A 270 2.23 31.25 40.44
C SER A 270 1.55 31.43 41.81
N ALA A 271 0.48 30.68 42.08
CA ALA A 271 -0.20 30.69 43.37
C ALA A 271 0.70 30.14 44.50
N LEU A 272 1.38 29.01 44.26
CA LEU A 272 2.31 28.42 45.23
C LEU A 272 3.53 29.30 45.49
N LYS A 273 4.06 29.95 44.45
CA LYS A 273 5.16 30.91 44.58
C LYS A 273 4.76 32.11 45.45
N THR A 274 3.55 32.62 45.25
CA THR A 274 3.00 33.70 46.10
C THR A 274 2.86 33.24 47.56
N GLU A 275 2.38 32.00 47.78
CA GLU A 275 2.30 31.42 49.13
C GLU A 275 3.70 31.25 49.74
N TYR A 276 4.65 30.74 48.98
CA TYR A 276 6.04 30.56 49.38
C TYR A 276 6.68 31.88 49.82
N ASP A 277 6.55 32.94 49.02
CA ASP A 277 7.11 34.25 49.34
C ASP A 277 6.49 34.85 50.61
N SER A 278 5.18 34.66 50.81
CA SER A 278 4.48 35.06 52.04
C SER A 278 5.01 34.30 53.27
N VAL A 279 5.12 32.97 53.20
CA VAL A 279 5.64 32.14 54.29
C VAL A 279 7.11 32.47 54.58
N LYS A 280 7.93 32.66 53.54
CA LYS A 280 9.33 33.06 53.64
C LYS A 280 9.47 34.39 54.38
N GLN A 281 8.65 35.37 54.05
CA GLN A 281 8.65 36.67 54.74
C GLN A 281 8.29 36.53 56.23
N ILE A 282 7.33 35.66 56.58
CA ILE A 282 6.97 35.38 57.98
C ILE A 282 8.15 34.74 58.72
N VAL A 283 8.83 33.77 58.10
CA VAL A 283 10.03 33.13 58.66
C VAL A 283 11.11 34.17 58.91
N SER A 284 11.45 35.00 57.92
CA SER A 284 12.46 36.06 58.08
C SER A 284 12.13 37.01 59.24
N LYS A 285 10.88 37.49 59.33
CA LYS A 285 10.43 38.35 60.43
C LYS A 285 10.53 37.65 61.79
N SER A 286 10.30 36.34 61.86
CA SER A 286 10.39 35.58 63.10
C SER A 286 11.84 35.37 63.57
N ILE A 287 12.76 35.17 62.63
CA ILE A 287 14.21 35.09 62.88
C ILE A 287 14.71 36.44 63.40
N GLU A 288 14.36 37.55 62.74
CA GLU A 288 14.74 38.90 63.17
C GLU A 288 14.28 39.21 64.60
N ARG A 289 13.03 38.86 64.96
CA ARG A 289 12.53 39.03 66.34
C ARG A 289 13.33 38.20 67.33
N SER A 290 13.55 36.92 67.02
CA SER A 290 14.32 36.01 67.89
C SER A 290 15.75 36.53 68.11
N TYR A 291 16.38 37.04 67.04
CA TYR A 291 17.73 37.62 67.10
C TYR A 291 17.78 38.91 67.93
N LYS A 292 16.77 39.79 67.81
CA LYS A 292 16.65 41.00 68.63
C LYS A 292 16.41 40.67 70.10
N THR A 293 15.66 39.62 70.42
CA THR A 293 15.41 39.19 71.81
C THR A 293 16.64 38.54 72.45
N PHE A 294 17.54 37.94 71.67
CA PHE A 294 18.77 37.32 72.18
C PHE A 294 19.97 38.29 72.30
N ASN A 295 19.95 39.41 71.57
CA ASN A 295 20.99 40.44 71.61
C ASN A 295 20.59 41.70 72.42
N ALA A 296 19.48 41.64 73.16
CA ALA A 296 19.02 42.65 74.11
C ALA A 296 19.19 42.14 75.54
#